data_AF-F0LJH2-F1
#
_entry.id   AF-F0LJH2-F1
#
_cell.length_a   1.000
_cell.length_b   1.000
_cell.length_c   1.000
_cell.angle_alpha   90.00
_cell.angle_beta   90.00
_cell.angle_gamma   90.00
#
_symmetry.space_group_name_H-M   'P 1'
#
loop_
_entity.id
_entity.type
_entity.pdbx_description
1 polymer ?
#
loop_
_entity_poly.entity_id
_entity_poly.type
_entity_poly.pdbx_seq_one_letter_code
_entity_poly.pdbx_strand_id
1 'polypeptide(L)'
;MVEVEHWNTLRLKIYIGENDSYKGKPLYKAIVERLREMGIAGATVYRGILGFGKKSKMHSADVLRLSTDLPIVIEAVDRGYKIEEAICKIKPMIKDGMITVEPVIVVWVGTEEEVRKFEDDAVRES
;
A
#
# COMPACT_ATOMS: atom_id res chain seq x y z
N MET A 1 -18.11 -21.21 12.61
CA MET A 1 -18.61 -19.94 12.04
C MET A 1 -17.49 -18.94 12.29
N VAL A 2 -16.86 -18.41 11.24
CA VAL A 2 -15.76 -17.44 11.39
C VAL A 2 -16.44 -16.10 11.60
N GLU A 3 -16.22 -15.47 12.75
CA GLU A 3 -16.64 -14.08 12.98
C GLU A 3 -15.84 -13.21 12.01
N VAL A 4 -16.56 -12.53 11.12
CA VAL A 4 -15.96 -11.63 10.13
C VAL A 4 -15.98 -10.25 10.73
N GLU A 5 -14.81 -9.65 10.94
CA GLU A 5 -14.72 -8.39 11.67
C GLU A 5 -15.24 -7.20 10.83
N HIS A 6 -15.04 -7.18 9.49
CA HIS A 6 -15.49 -6.05 8.66
C HIS A 6 -15.88 -6.43 7.23
N TRP A 7 -17.00 -5.89 6.76
CA TRP A 7 -17.48 -6.07 5.38
C TRP A 7 -17.02 -4.96 4.41
N ASN A 8 -16.32 -3.92 4.89
CA ASN A 8 -15.90 -2.75 4.12
C ASN A 8 -14.39 -2.41 4.26
N THR A 9 -13.54 -3.44 4.22
CA THR A 9 -12.07 -3.27 4.18
C THR A 9 -11.52 -3.41 2.76
N LEU A 10 -10.56 -2.56 2.43
CA LEU A 10 -9.84 -2.58 1.16
C LEU A 10 -8.36 -2.89 1.41
N ARG A 11 -7.78 -3.68 0.50
CA ARG A 11 -6.34 -3.85 0.39
C ARG A 11 -5.81 -2.90 -0.68
N LEU A 12 -4.91 -2.02 -0.28
CA LEU A 12 -4.14 -1.13 -1.14
C LEU A 12 -2.79 -1.78 -1.44
N LYS A 13 -2.39 -1.82 -2.72
CA LYS A 13 -1.02 -2.15 -3.11
C LYS A 13 -0.41 -1.04 -3.95
N ILE A 14 0.81 -0.68 -3.60
CA ILE A 14 1.60 0.35 -4.29
C ILE A 14 2.88 -0.29 -4.81
N TYR A 15 3.06 -0.25 -6.14
CA TYR A 15 4.21 -0.81 -6.84
C TYR A 15 5.11 0.32 -7.33
N ILE A 16 6.36 0.32 -6.87
CA ILE A 16 7.38 1.34 -7.21
C ILE A 16 8.76 0.68 -7.39
N GLY A 17 9.72 1.42 -7.91
CA GLY A 17 11.12 1.00 -7.94
C GLY A 17 11.79 1.20 -6.58
N GLU A 18 12.76 0.34 -6.25
CA GLU A 18 13.56 0.45 -5.03
C GLU A 18 14.37 1.75 -4.96
N ASN A 19 14.89 2.18 -6.11
CA ASN A 19 15.71 3.38 -6.23
C ASN A 19 14.88 4.67 -6.36
N ASP A 20 13.55 4.57 -6.40
CA ASP A 20 12.69 5.75 -6.40
C ASP A 20 12.88 6.54 -5.10
N SER A 21 12.88 7.87 -5.22
CA SER A 21 13.10 8.76 -4.08
C SER A 21 12.09 9.90 -4.03
N TYR A 22 11.83 10.35 -2.82
CA TYR A 22 10.98 11.49 -2.51
C TYR A 22 11.70 12.40 -1.52
N LYS A 23 11.98 13.64 -1.93
CA LYS A 23 12.67 14.65 -1.11
C LYS A 23 13.97 14.12 -0.45
N GLY A 24 14.78 13.38 -1.21
CA GLY A 24 16.06 12.84 -0.75
C GLY A 24 15.98 11.57 0.10
N LYS A 25 14.78 11.02 0.34
CA LYS A 25 14.58 9.72 1.02
C LYS A 25 14.12 8.65 0.02
N PRO A 26 14.38 7.35 0.27
CA PRO A 26 13.74 6.28 -0.48
C PRO A 26 12.21 6.42 -0.46
N LEU A 27 11.57 6.35 -1.63
CA LEU A 27 10.14 6.63 -1.80
C LEU A 27 9.31 5.69 -0.93
N TYR A 28 9.65 4.39 -0.88
CA TYR A 28 8.89 3.44 -0.09
C TYR A 28 8.88 3.78 1.41
N LYS A 29 10.00 4.28 1.94
CA LYS A 29 10.08 4.73 3.35
C LYS A 29 9.21 5.96 3.57
N ALA A 30 9.26 6.93 2.66
CA ALA A 30 8.44 8.14 2.75
C ALA A 30 6.93 7.81 2.69
N ILE A 31 6.53 6.82 1.89
CA ILE A 31 5.13 6.36 1.84
C ILE A 31 4.73 5.68 3.14
N VAL A 32 5.55 4.78 3.69
CA VAL A 32 5.25 4.11 4.96
C VAL A 32 5.19 5.11 6.12
N GLU A 33 6.11 6.08 6.18
CA GLU A 33 6.06 7.20 7.14
C GLU A 33 4.72 7.95 7.04
N ARG A 34 4.29 8.27 5.82
CA ARG A 34 3.02 8.96 5.55
C ARG A 34 1.79 8.15 5.95
N LEU A 35 1.75 6.86 5.62
CA LEU A 35 0.66 5.96 6.02
C LEU A 35 0.55 5.87 7.55
N ARG A 36 1.69 5.80 8.24
CA ARG A 36 1.74 5.79 9.70
C ARG A 36 1.24 7.10 10.30
N GLU A 37 1.63 8.25 9.76
CA GLU A 37 1.14 9.58 10.19
C GLU A 37 -0.38 9.73 10.01
N MET A 38 -0.96 9.03 9.04
CA MET A 38 -2.40 9.03 8.77
C MET A 38 -3.18 8.05 9.66
N GLY A 39 -2.52 7.27 10.51
CA GLY A 39 -3.20 6.29 11.36
C GLY A 39 -3.84 5.14 10.59
N ILE A 40 -3.20 4.73 9.49
CA ILE A 40 -3.54 3.49 8.79
C ILE A 40 -3.23 2.31 9.70
N ALA A 41 -4.13 1.33 9.74
CA ALA A 41 -4.08 0.17 10.64
C ALA A 41 -2.73 -0.56 10.58
N GLY A 42 -2.17 -0.71 9.38
CA GLY A 42 -0.83 -1.24 9.17
C GLY A 42 -0.39 -1.19 7.72
N ALA A 43 0.92 -1.36 7.50
CA ALA A 43 1.48 -1.51 6.17
C ALA A 43 2.65 -2.51 6.18
N THR A 44 2.71 -3.36 5.17
CA THR A 44 3.77 -4.35 4.95
C THR A 44 4.50 -4.03 3.66
N VAL A 45 5.82 -4.14 3.66
CA VAL A 45 6.66 -3.87 2.49
C VAL A 45 7.30 -5.16 2.01
N TYR A 46 7.16 -5.43 0.71
CA TYR A 46 7.78 -6.55 0.01
C TYR A 46 8.82 -6.02 -0.98
N ARG A 47 9.94 -6.72 -1.10
CA ARG A 47 10.92 -6.52 -2.18
C ARG A 47 10.84 -7.71 -3.13
N GLY A 48 10.48 -7.46 -4.38
CA GLY A 48 10.53 -8.49 -5.40
C GLY A 48 11.95 -8.74 -5.88
N ILE A 49 12.20 -9.96 -6.35
CA ILE A 49 13.50 -10.36 -6.90
C ILE A 49 13.69 -9.92 -8.36
N LEU A 50 12.59 -9.60 -9.05
CA LEU A 50 12.55 -9.15 -10.43
C LEU A 50 11.20 -8.48 -10.75
N GLY A 51 11.18 -7.51 -11.66
CA GLY A 51 9.95 -6.90 -12.16
C GLY A 51 10.17 -6.20 -13.50
N PHE A 52 9.09 -5.96 -14.24
CA PHE A 52 9.06 -5.14 -15.46
C PHE A 52 7.86 -4.19 -15.41
N GLY A 53 7.94 -3.07 -16.12
CA GLY A 53 6.91 -2.03 -16.06
C GLY A 53 7.11 -0.95 -17.12
N LYS A 54 6.35 0.15 -17.05
CA LYS A 54 6.44 1.21 -18.07
C LYS A 54 7.85 1.82 -18.17
N LYS A 55 8.56 1.93 -17.05
CA LYS A 55 9.98 2.31 -16.97
C LYS A 55 10.96 1.34 -17.64
N SER A 56 10.61 0.07 -17.86
CA SER A 56 11.48 -0.90 -18.54
C SER A 56 11.44 -0.79 -20.07
N LYS A 57 10.73 0.20 -20.63
CA LYS A 57 10.69 0.48 -22.07
C LYS A 57 10.82 1.98 -22.37
N MET A 58 12.05 2.49 -22.32
CA MET A 58 12.53 3.54 -23.25
C MET A 58 14.06 3.64 -23.29
N HIS A 59 14.75 2.50 -23.32
CA HIS A 59 16.06 2.43 -23.96
C HIS A 59 15.93 1.50 -25.15
N SER A 60 15.69 2.10 -26.31
CA SER A 60 15.69 1.46 -27.63
C SER A 60 17.06 0.84 -27.89
N ALA A 61 17.23 -0.44 -27.55
CA ALA A 61 18.13 -1.44 -28.16
C ALA A 61 18.24 -2.73 -27.33
N ASP A 62 17.92 -2.72 -26.03
CA ASP A 62 18.14 -3.89 -25.16
C ASP A 62 16.80 -4.40 -24.58
N VAL A 63 16.12 -5.25 -25.35
CA VAL A 63 14.83 -5.87 -24.99
C VAL A 63 14.91 -6.80 -23.77
N LEU A 64 16.10 -6.98 -23.18
CA LEU A 64 16.36 -7.83 -22.02
C LEU A 64 17.30 -7.20 -20.97
N ARG A 65 17.38 -5.87 -20.88
CA ARG A 65 17.89 -5.26 -19.65
C ARG A 65 16.88 -5.46 -18.54
N LEU A 66 16.98 -6.63 -17.88
CA LEU A 66 16.39 -6.86 -16.56
C LEU A 66 16.72 -5.63 -15.72
N SER A 67 15.67 -4.97 -15.22
CA SER A 67 15.85 -3.78 -14.39
C SER A 67 16.70 -4.15 -13.17
N THR A 68 17.86 -3.50 -13.00
CA THR A 68 18.61 -3.55 -11.73
C THR A 68 17.85 -2.83 -10.61
N ASP A 69 16.85 -2.03 -10.96
CA ASP A 69 15.92 -1.43 -10.03
C ASP A 69 14.84 -2.46 -9.66
N LEU A 70 14.96 -3.03 -8.46
CA LEU A 70 14.07 -4.07 -7.96
C LEU A 70 12.69 -3.47 -7.61
N PRO A 71 11.59 -4.21 -7.84
CA PRO A 71 10.26 -3.72 -7.48
C PRO A 71 10.06 -3.78 -5.96
N ILE A 72 9.50 -2.71 -5.41
CA ILE A 72 8.98 -2.65 -4.04
C ILE A 72 7.46 -2.62 -4.11
N VAL A 73 6.81 -3.42 -3.27
CA VAL A 73 5.37 -3.42 -3.08
C VAL A 73 5.05 -3.01 -1.64
N ILE A 74 4.29 -1.95 -1.46
CA ILE A 74 3.75 -1.56 -0.15
C ILE A 74 2.28 -1.97 -0.14
N GLU A 75 1.91 -2.80 0.84
CA GLU A 75 0.56 -3.30 1.04
C GLU A 75 -0.01 -2.72 2.34
N ALA A 76 -1.21 -2.15 2.29
CA ALA A 76 -1.95 -1.72 3.47
C ALA A 76 -3.38 -2.27 3.40
N VAL A 77 -3.93 -2.65 4.54
CA VAL A 77 -5.34 -3.08 4.66
C VAL A 77 -6.00 -2.21 5.70
N ASP A 78 -7.08 -1.52 5.31
CA ASP A 78 -7.85 -0.68 6.21
C ASP A 78 -9.27 -0.45 5.63
N ARG A 79 -10.09 0.32 6.32
CA ARG A 79 -11.40 0.74 5.85
C ARG A 79 -11.29 1.56 4.56
N GLY A 80 -12.30 1.42 3.70
CA GLY A 80 -12.32 2.05 2.38
C GLY A 80 -12.02 3.56 2.40
N TYR A 81 -12.66 4.32 3.29
CA TYR A 81 -12.46 5.77 3.38
C TYR A 81 -11.01 6.16 3.73
N LYS A 82 -10.35 5.42 4.63
CA LYS A 82 -8.94 5.68 4.96
C LYS A 82 -8.01 5.37 3.79
N ILE A 83 -8.31 4.31 3.04
CA ILE A 83 -7.55 3.96 1.84
C ILE A 83 -7.71 5.05 0.76
N GLU A 84 -8.92 5.58 0.56
CA GLU A 84 -9.15 6.69 -0.37
C GLU A 84 -8.35 7.94 0.02
N GLU A 85 -8.39 8.34 1.30
CA GLU A 85 -7.59 9.46 1.82
C GLU A 85 -6.08 9.22 1.60
N ALA A 86 -5.61 8.00 1.89
CA ALA A 86 -4.22 7.62 1.70
C ALA A 86 -3.79 7.74 0.23
N ILE A 87 -4.62 7.26 -0.70
CA ILE A 87 -4.37 7.39 -2.15
C ILE A 87 -4.22 8.86 -2.54
N CYS A 88 -5.09 9.76 -2.06
CA CYS A 88 -4.99 11.20 -2.34
C CYS A 88 -3.67 11.81 -1.88
N LYS A 89 -3.10 11.35 -0.76
CA LYS A 89 -1.82 11.87 -0.24
C LYS A 89 -0.59 11.23 -0.88
N ILE A 90 -0.68 9.97 -1.29
CA ILE A 90 0.45 9.19 -1.81
C ILE A 90 0.61 9.34 -3.31
N LYS A 91 -0.49 9.42 -4.07
CA LYS A 91 -0.46 9.53 -5.53
C LYS A 91 0.45 10.67 -6.03
N PRO A 92 0.49 11.87 -5.43
CA PRO A 92 1.42 12.94 -5.83
C PRO A 92 2.90 12.65 -5.55
N MET A 93 3.22 11.67 -4.68
CA MET A 93 4.60 11.27 -4.37
C MET A 93 5.17 10.31 -5.44
N ILE A 94 4.30 9.63 -6.19
CA ILE A 94 4.65 8.59 -7.15
C ILE A 94 4.70 9.20 -8.55
N LYS A 95 5.90 9.30 -9.12
CA LYS A 95 6.09 9.79 -10.50
C LYS A 95 5.80 8.71 -11.54
N ASP A 96 6.21 7.49 -11.24
CA ASP A 96 5.97 6.29 -12.04
C ASP A 96 5.77 5.10 -11.10
N GLY A 97 4.91 4.16 -11.48
CA GLY A 97 4.47 3.07 -10.62
C GLY A 97 3.02 2.68 -10.88
N MET A 98 2.47 1.85 -10.00
CA MET A 98 1.09 1.38 -10.07
C MET A 98 0.48 1.36 -8.68
N ILE A 99 -0.80 1.71 -8.59
CA ILE A 99 -1.59 1.56 -7.37
C ILE A 99 -2.78 0.67 -7.72
N THR A 100 -3.03 -0.38 -6.93
CA THR A 100 -4.23 -1.21 -7.03
C THR A 100 -4.98 -1.20 -5.71
N VAL A 101 -6.28 -1.42 -5.79
CA VAL A 101 -7.14 -1.60 -4.63
C VAL A 101 -8.12 -2.73 -4.89
N GLU A 102 -8.34 -3.57 -3.89
CA GLU A 102 -9.31 -4.66 -3.96
C GLU A 102 -10.03 -4.86 -2.62
N PRO A 103 -11.32 -5.26 -2.62
CA PRO A 103 -12.01 -5.64 -1.40
C PRO A 103 -11.37 -6.88 -0.76
N VAL A 104 -11.22 -6.84 0.56
CA VAL A 104 -10.76 -7.99 1.35
C VAL A 104 -11.58 -8.07 2.63
N ILE A 105 -11.63 -9.26 3.23
CA ILE A 105 -12.26 -9.47 4.54
C ILE A 105 -11.14 -9.71 5.55
N VAL A 106 -11.11 -8.91 6.60
CA VAL A 106 -10.26 -9.18 7.78
C VAL A 106 -11.02 -10.15 8.69
N VAL A 107 -10.42 -11.31 8.93
CA VAL A 107 -11.05 -12.41 9.68
C VAL A 107 -10.61 -12.50 11.13
N TRP A 108 -9.50 -11.84 11.47
CA TRP A 108 -8.95 -11.86 12.83
C TRP A 108 -7.86 -10.80 12.97
N VAL A 109 -7.85 -10.13 14.12
CA VAL A 109 -6.73 -9.30 14.58
C VAL A 109 -6.34 -9.71 16.00
N GLY A 110 -5.04 -9.73 16.28
CA GLY A 110 -4.47 -10.46 17.42
C GLY A 110 -4.63 -9.85 18.82
N THR A 111 -5.38 -8.76 18.97
CA THR A 111 -5.54 -8.09 20.27
C THR A 111 -6.95 -7.51 20.48
N GLU A 112 -7.47 -7.60 21.71
CA GLU A 112 -8.75 -6.98 22.11
C GLU A 112 -8.77 -5.45 21.89
N GLU A 113 -7.60 -4.81 21.95
CA GLU A 113 -7.45 -3.36 21.75
C GLU A 113 -7.61 -2.95 20.28
N GLU A 114 -7.14 -3.79 19.35
CA GLU A 114 -7.34 -3.59 17.92
C GLU A 114 -8.79 -3.87 17.53
N VAL A 115 -9.39 -4.94 18.06
CA VAL A 115 -10.82 -5.26 17.88
C VAL A 115 -11.71 -4.09 18.34
N ARG A 116 -11.44 -3.48 19.51
CA ARG A 116 -12.19 -2.30 19.99
C ARG A 116 -12.10 -1.09 19.06
N LYS A 117 -10.91 -0.73 18.56
CA LYS A 117 -10.77 0.38 17.59
C LYS A 117 -11.58 0.12 16.31
N PHE A 118 -11.71 -1.15 15.96
CA PHE A 118 -12.46 -1.59 14.81
C PHE A 118 -13.98 -1.57 15.04
N GLU A 119 -14.45 -1.89 16.24
CA GLU A 119 -15.87 -1.85 16.66
C GLU A 119 -16.39 -0.44 16.97
N ASP A 120 -15.63 0.37 17.74
CA ASP A 120 -16.07 1.69 18.24
C ASP A 120 -16.41 2.69 17.11
N ASP A 121 -15.76 2.55 15.97
CA ASP A 121 -16.04 3.40 14.81
C ASP A 121 -17.11 2.83 13.86
N ALA A 122 -17.44 1.53 13.94
CA ALA A 122 -18.58 0.96 13.20
C ALA A 122 -19.92 1.51 13.74
N VAL A 123 -19.95 1.88 15.02
CA VAL A 123 -21.09 2.54 15.68
C VAL A 123 -21.28 3.98 15.22
N ARG A 124 -20.23 4.65 14.69
CA ARG A 124 -20.32 6.05 14.23
C ARG A 124 -20.98 6.24 12.86
N GLU A 125 -21.19 5.17 12.10
CA GLU A 125 -21.92 5.19 10.82
C GLU A 125 -23.43 4.86 10.96
N SER A 126 -23.97 4.79 12.19
CA SER A 126 -25.37 4.47 12.50
C SER A 126 -26.21 5.69 12.91
#